data_AF-A0A418HIR2-F1
#
_entry.id   AF-A0A418HIR2-F1
#
_cell.length_a   1.000
_cell.length_b   1.000
_cell.length_c   1.000
_cell.angle_alpha   90.00
_cell.angle_beta   90.00
_cell.angle_gamma   90.00
#
_symmetry.space_group_name_H-M   'P 1'
#
loop_
_entity.id
_entity.type
_entity.pdbx_description
1 polymer ?
#
loop_
_entity_poly.entity_id
_entity_poly.type
_entity_poly.pdbx_seq_one_letter_code
_entity_poly.pdbx_strand_id
1 'polypeptide(L)' 'GNKSTAAIVDVKDITPPVVPTVSEVTSESPQVSGTAEAGSTVKVELPDGTELTGVADDQGNYTINLP' A
#
# COMPACT_ATOMS: atom_id res chain seq x y z
N GLY A 1 8.74 53.02 10.07
CA GLY A 1 9.23 51.66 9.80
C GLY A 1 8.09 50.69 10.01
N ASN A 2 7.88 49.77 9.07
CA ASN A 2 6.86 48.73 9.15
C ASN A 2 7.55 47.40 8.82
N LYS A 3 7.66 46.49 9.80
CA LYS A 3 8.21 45.15 9.61
C LYS A 3 7.08 44.18 9.99
N SER A 4 6.34 43.70 8.99
CA SER A 4 5.33 42.66 9.21
C SER A 4 6.04 41.33 9.41
N THR A 5 5.66 40.61 10.46
CA THR A 5 6.14 39.24 10.74
C THR A 5 5.63 38.29 9.67
N ALA A 6 6.54 37.54 9.04
CA ALA A 6 6.19 36.47 8.11
C ALA A 6 5.52 35.33 8.89
N ALA A 7 4.27 35.01 8.54
CA ALA A 7 3.59 33.84 9.05
C ALA A 7 4.14 32.61 8.29
N ILE A 8 4.81 31.71 9.00
CA ILE A 8 5.19 30.41 8.46
C ILE A 8 4.00 29.48 8.70
N VAL A 9 3.37 29.05 7.61
CA VAL A 9 2.30 28.05 7.63
C VAL A 9 2.94 26.72 7.29
N ASP A 10 3.20 25.89 8.30
CA ASP A 10 3.60 24.50 8.09
C ASP A 10 2.38 23.70 7.64
N VAL A 11 2.32 23.37 6.34
CA VAL A 11 1.34 22.43 5.81
C VAL A 11 1.85 21.02 6.12
N LYS A 12 1.36 20.45 7.22
CA LYS A 12 1.59 19.04 7.55
C LYS A 12 0.74 18.19 6.61
N ASP A 13 1.37 17.27 5.88
CA ASP A 13 0.64 16.25 5.14
C ASP A 13 -0.14 15.39 6.16
N ILE A 14 -1.46 15.36 6.00
CA ILE A 14 -2.40 14.64 6.85
C ILE A 14 -3.10 13.52 6.09
N THR A 15 -2.76 13.29 4.82
CA THR A 15 -3.47 12.32 3.98
C THR A 15 -2.95 10.92 4.33
N PRO A 16 -3.77 10.05 4.95
CA PRO A 16 -3.34 8.68 5.19
C PRO A 16 -3.17 7.96 3.84
N PRO A 17 -2.18 7.06 3.72
CA PRO A 17 -2.08 6.20 2.55
C PRO A 17 -3.36 5.38 2.40
N VAL A 18 -3.70 5.02 1.16
CA VAL A 18 -4.84 4.17 0.88
C VAL A 18 -4.58 2.79 1.49
N VAL A 19 -5.51 2.33 2.33
CA VAL A 19 -5.42 1.00 2.95
C VAL A 19 -5.42 -0.04 1.83
N PRO A 20 -4.43 -0.95 1.78
CA PRO A 20 -4.43 -2.01 0.79
C PRO A 20 -5.64 -2.93 1.01
N THR A 21 -6.33 -3.24 -0.08
CA THR A 21 -7.42 -4.21 -0.10
C THR A 21 -6.94 -5.49 -0.76
N VAL A 22 -7.24 -6.62 -0.12
CA VAL A 22 -6.97 -7.94 -0.67
C VAL A 22 -8.28 -8.43 -1.27
N SER A 23 -8.27 -8.84 -2.55
CA SER A 23 -9.42 -9.57 -3.09
C SER A 23 -9.52 -10.92 -2.37
N GLU A 24 -10.71 -11.50 -2.25
CA GLU A 24 -10.86 -12.79 -1.56
C GLU A 24 -9.90 -13.83 -2.15
N VAL A 25 -9.00 -14.34 -1.31
CA VAL A 25 -8.07 -15.41 -1.67
C VAL A 25 -8.49 -16.66 -0.92
N THR A 26 -8.73 -17.74 -1.65
CA THR A 26 -8.97 -19.06 -1.06
C THR A 26 -7.68 -19.87 -1.09
N SER A 27 -7.55 -20.89 -0.23
CA SER A 27 -6.38 -21.78 -0.18
C SER A 27 -6.08 -22.53 -1.48
N GLU A 28 -7.06 -22.58 -2.40
CA GLU A 28 -6.96 -23.21 -3.71
C GLU A 28 -6.54 -22.21 -4.82
N SER A 29 -6.37 -20.93 -4.48
CA SER A 29 -6.05 -19.90 -5.46
C SER A 29 -4.56 -20.00 -5.82
N PRO A 30 -4.18 -20.15 -7.11
CA PRO A 30 -2.77 -20.23 -7.50
C PRO A 30 -2.03 -18.89 -7.31
N GLN A 31 -2.75 -17.81 -7.02
CA GLN A 31 -2.23 -16.48 -6.85
C GLN A 31 -3.09 -15.68 -5.87
N VAL A 32 -2.45 -14.78 -5.13
CA VAL A 32 -3.08 -13.70 -4.37
C VAL A 32 -3.10 -12.47 -5.26
N SER A 33 -4.27 -11.84 -5.40
CA SER A 33 -4.38 -10.55 -6.07
C SER A 33 -5.16 -9.56 -5.20
N GLY A 34 -4.94 -8.28 -5.45
CA GLY A 34 -5.64 -7.21 -4.77
C GLY A 34 -5.20 -5.86 -5.28
N THR A 35 -5.56 -4.82 -4.52
CA THR A 35 -5.14 -3.46 -4.79
C THR A 35 -4.47 -2.85 -3.57
N ALA A 36 -3.38 -2.13 -3.78
CA ALA A 36 -2.66 -1.37 -2.78
C ALA A 36 -2.28 0.00 -3.34
N GLU A 37 -1.62 0.83 -2.55
CA GLU A 37 -1.08 2.08 -3.05
C GLU A 37 -0.04 1.81 -4.14
N ALA A 38 -0.08 2.55 -5.25
CA ALA A 38 0.83 2.33 -6.37
C ALA A 38 2.30 2.44 -5.92
N GLY A 39 3.13 1.46 -6.30
CA GLY A 39 4.52 1.37 -5.86
C GLY A 39 4.72 0.95 -4.40
N SER A 40 3.65 0.65 -3.66
CA SER A 40 3.75 0.09 -2.31
C SER A 40 4.13 -1.39 -2.34
N THR A 41 4.82 -1.83 -1.28
CA THR A 41 5.13 -3.24 -1.07
C THR A 41 4.02 -3.90 -0.26
N VAL A 42 3.37 -4.90 -0.84
CA VAL A 42 2.38 -5.73 -0.18
C VAL A 42 3.07 -6.97 0.36
N LYS A 43 2.84 -7.25 1.64
CA LYS A 43 3.28 -8.46 2.33
C LYS A 43 2.07 -9.35 2.58
N VAL A 44 2.15 -10.60 2.14
CA VAL A 44 1.13 -11.62 2.34
C VAL A 44 1.72 -12.71 3.21
N GLU A 45 1.05 -13.03 4.32
CA GLU A 45 1.41 -14.13 5.20
C GLU A 45 0.43 -15.28 4.97
N LEU A 46 0.97 -16.43 4.60
CA LEU A 46 0.20 -17.65 4.41
C LEU A 46 -0.08 -18.34 5.76
N PRO A 47 -1.11 -19.21 5.86
CA PRO A 47 -1.44 -19.90 7.11
C PRO A 47 -0.35 -20.83 7.64
N ASP A 48 0.60 -21.24 6.78
CA ASP A 48 1.79 -22.02 7.14
C ASP A 48 2.94 -21.16 7.71
N GLY A 49 2.77 -19.84 7.73
CA GLY A 49 3.78 -18.86 8.15
C GLY A 49 4.72 -18.40 7.03
N THR A 50 4.50 -18.82 5.78
CA THR A 50 5.28 -18.36 4.64
C THR A 50 4.93 -16.91 4.32
N GLU A 51 5.94 -16.05 4.23
CA GLU A 51 5.77 -14.66 3.83
C GLU A 51 6.11 -14.49 2.35
N LEU A 52 5.17 -13.94 1.59
CA LEU A 52 5.34 -13.55 0.20
C LEU A 52 5.24 -12.03 0.07
N THR A 53 5.97 -11.47 -0.87
CA THR A 53 5.96 -10.03 -1.13
C THR A 53 5.68 -9.74 -2.60
N GLY A 54 4.83 -8.75 -2.85
CA GLY A 54 4.55 -8.21 -4.18
C GLY A 54 4.59 -6.69 -4.17
N VAL A 55 4.89 -6.08 -5.30
CA VAL A 55 4.82 -4.62 -5.47
C VAL A 55 3.58 -4.31 -6.28
N ALA A 56 2.80 -3.34 -5.83
CA ALA A 56 1.67 -2.84 -6.59
C ALA A 56 2.13 -2.01 -7.78
N ASP A 57 1.52 -2.24 -8.94
CA ASP A 57 1.80 -1.49 -10.16
C ASP A 57 1.32 -0.02 -10.06
N ASP A 58 1.53 0.76 -11.12
CA ASP A 58 1.16 2.18 -11.18
C ASP A 58 -0.36 2.42 -11.04
N GLN A 59 -1.18 1.37 -11.22
CA GLN A 59 -2.63 1.40 -11.03
C GLN A 59 -3.04 0.86 -9.65
N GLY A 60 -2.08 0.47 -8.82
CA GLY A 60 -2.30 -0.11 -7.51
C GLY A 60 -2.60 -1.60 -7.52
N ASN A 61 -2.57 -2.30 -8.66
CA ASN A 61 -2.83 -3.74 -8.72
C ASN A 61 -1.57 -4.52 -8.37
N TYR A 62 -1.70 -5.58 -7.57
CA TYR A 62 -0.62 -6.53 -7.32
C TYR A 62 -1.09 -7.97 -7.51
N THR A 63 -0.14 -8.81 -7.92
CA THR A 63 -0.32 -10.26 -8.03
C THR A 63 0.88 -10.96 -7.45
N ILE A 64 0.64 -11.91 -6.54
CA ILE A 64 1.66 -12.72 -5.87
C ILE A 64 1.32 -14.18 -6.15
N ASN A 65 2.21 -14.90 -6.84
CA ASN A 65 2.01 -16.32 -7.13
C ASN A 65 2.25 -17.15 -5.87
N LEU A 66 1.36 -18.10 -5.59
CA LEU A 66 1.56 -19.08 -4.52
C LEU A 66 2.41 -20.26 -5.03
N PRO A 67 3.34 -20.79 -4.22
CA PRO A 67 4.21 -21.91 -4.59
C PRO A 67 3.48 -23.25 -4.75
#